data_AF-A0A9D3WBR1-F1
#
_entry.id   AF-A0A9D3WBR1-F1
#
_cell.length_a   1.000
_cell.length_b   1.000
_cell.length_c   1.000
_cell.angle_alpha   90.00
_cell.angle_beta   90.00
_cell.angle_gamma   90.00
#
_symmetry.space_group_name_H-M   'P 1'
#
loop_
_entity.id
_entity.type
_entity.pdbx_description
1 polymer ?
#
loop_
_entity_poly.entity_id
_entity_poly.type
_entity_poly.pdbx_seq_one_letter_code
_entity_poly.pdbx_strand_id
1 'polypeptide(L)'
;MEMGWIGKSLLCIEVGSMEVFNWLENKGLRPWSMGSLFKEVESRISIIGNVSFSRDGNFGTNLASALAIAGMKRQSMFKAWW
;
A
#
# COMPACT_ATOMS: atom_id res chain seq x y z
N MET A 1 -32.14 1.08 8.34
CA MET A 1 -30.96 0.53 9.04
C MET A 1 -29.82 1.50 8.82
N GLU A 2 -29.65 2.42 9.75
CA GLU A 2 -28.49 3.31 9.81
C GLU A 2 -27.29 2.44 10.21
N MET A 3 -26.32 2.27 9.31
CA MET A 3 -25.06 1.60 9.60
C MET A 3 -24.22 2.53 10.47
N GLY A 4 -24.42 2.41 11.79
CA GLY A 4 -23.67 3.14 12.79
C GLY A 4 -22.17 2.81 12.75
N TRP A 5 -21.37 3.84 12.49
CA TRP A 5 -19.96 4.04 12.88
C TRP A 5 -18.95 2.94 12.52
N ILE A 6 -18.14 3.20 11.47
CA ILE A 6 -16.75 2.73 11.44
C ILE A 6 -15.91 3.92 11.86
N GLY A 7 -15.39 3.89 13.09
CA GLY A 7 -14.55 4.97 13.62
C GLY A 7 -13.38 5.27 12.69
N LYS A 8 -12.75 6.45 12.87
CA LYS A 8 -11.48 6.83 12.23
C LYS A 8 -10.31 5.94 12.73
N SER A 9 -10.46 4.62 12.64
CA SER A 9 -9.46 3.65 13.06
C SER A 9 -8.23 3.80 12.18
N LEU A 10 -7.07 3.83 12.82
CA LEU A 10 -5.79 3.88 12.13
C LEU A 10 -5.64 2.66 11.20
N LEU A 11 -5.43 2.91 9.92
CA LEU A 11 -5.00 1.89 8.97
C LEU A 11 -3.47 1.77 9.05
N CYS A 12 -2.98 0.67 9.59
CA CYS A 12 -1.56 0.35 9.58
C CYS A 12 -1.23 -0.50 8.35
N ILE A 13 -0.32 0.00 7.50
CA ILE A 13 0.16 -0.70 6.32
C ILE A 13 1.58 -1.20 6.61
N GLU A 14 1.73 -2.52 6.63
CA GLU A 14 3.02 -3.17 6.76
C GLU A 14 3.74 -3.22 5.41
N VAL A 15 4.98 -2.74 5.38
CA VAL A 15 5.79 -2.67 4.16
C VAL A 15 7.02 -3.56 4.33
N GLY A 16 7.15 -4.54 3.43
CA GLY A 16 8.30 -5.47 3.41
C GLY A 16 9.54 -4.95 2.67
N SER A 17 9.36 -3.98 1.78
CA SER A 17 10.48 -3.36 1.06
C SER A 17 11.01 -2.15 1.82
N MET A 18 12.29 -2.20 2.18
CA MET A 18 12.99 -1.09 2.83
C MET A 18 13.02 0.16 1.94
N GLU A 19 13.21 -0.02 0.64
CA GLU A 19 13.27 1.09 -0.32
C GLU A 19 11.93 1.81 -0.39
N VAL A 20 10.83 1.04 -0.48
CA VAL A 20 9.47 1.60 -0.51
C VAL A 20 9.15 2.28 0.82
N PHE A 21 9.53 1.69 1.94
CA PHE A 21 9.36 2.33 3.26
C PHE A 21 10.08 3.68 3.33
N ASN A 22 11.34 3.74 2.86
CA ASN A 22 12.10 4.99 2.80
C ASN A 22 11.46 6.04 1.87
N TRP A 23 10.86 5.62 0.76
CA TRP A 23 10.11 6.53 -0.14
C TRP A 23 8.83 7.07 0.49
N LEU A 24 8.18 6.29 1.35
CA LEU A 24 6.98 6.70 2.08
C LEU A 24 7.31 7.71 3.18
N GLU A 25 8.37 7.45 3.96
CA GLU A 25 8.87 8.33 5.02
C GLU A 25 9.51 9.62 4.46
N ASN A 26 10.29 9.52 3.38
CA ASN A 26 11.01 10.63 2.79
C ASN A 26 10.68 10.80 1.30
N LYS A 27 9.85 11.81 1.02
CA LYS A 27 9.42 12.14 -0.35
C LYS A 27 10.57 12.49 -1.29
N GLY A 28 11.68 12.99 -0.78
CA GLY A 28 12.86 13.37 -1.58
C GLY A 28 13.61 12.17 -2.16
N LEU A 29 13.41 10.97 -1.63
CA LEU A 29 14.04 9.74 -2.13
C LEU A 29 13.22 9.06 -3.25
N ARG A 30 12.05 9.60 -3.58
CA ARG A 30 11.13 9.00 -4.53
C ARG A 30 11.68 9.08 -5.96
N PRO A 31 11.60 7.99 -6.75
CA PRO A 31 11.91 8.03 -8.16
C PRO A 31 10.95 8.97 -8.91
N TRP A 32 11.50 9.94 -9.64
CA TRP A 32 10.72 10.88 -10.46
C TRP A 32 9.83 10.17 -11.50
N SER A 33 10.32 9.05 -12.04
CA SER A 33 9.59 8.23 -13.02
C SER A 33 8.27 7.66 -12.48
N MET A 34 8.09 7.58 -11.16
CA MET A 34 6.91 7.04 -10.50
C MET A 34 5.98 8.12 -9.94
N GLY A 35 6.14 9.38 -10.36
CA GLY A 35 5.40 10.52 -9.81
C GLY A 35 3.88 10.38 -9.87
N SER A 36 3.32 9.76 -10.91
CA SER A 36 1.87 9.51 -11.03
C SER A 36 1.38 8.51 -9.98
N LEU A 37 2.14 7.43 -9.75
CA LEU A 37 1.83 6.41 -8.74
C LEU A 37 1.82 7.01 -7.34
N PHE A 38 2.82 7.83 -6.99
CA PHE A 38 2.84 8.49 -5.68
C PHE A 38 1.68 9.46 -5.48
N LYS A 39 1.28 10.20 -6.52
CA LYS A 39 0.08 11.06 -6.46
C LYS A 39 -1.19 10.25 -6.19
N GLU A 40 -1.34 9.10 -6.81
CA GLU A 40 -2.48 8.21 -6.56
C GLU A 40 -2.50 7.71 -5.11
N VAL A 41 -1.34 7.23 -4.61
CA VAL A 41 -1.19 6.77 -3.23
C VAL A 41 -1.55 7.90 -2.24
N GLU A 42 -1.04 9.11 -2.46
CA GLU A 42 -1.35 10.27 -1.62
C GLU A 42 -2.83 10.66 -1.66
N SER A 43 -3.47 10.58 -2.82
CA SER A 43 -4.91 10.81 -2.96
C SER A 43 -5.70 9.80 -2.12
N ARG A 44 -5.35 8.51 -2.18
CA ARG A 44 -6.00 7.45 -1.39
C ARG A 44 -5.77 7.65 0.11
N ILE A 45 -4.55 7.98 0.52
CA ILE A 45 -4.23 8.31 1.92
C ILE A 45 -5.07 9.49 2.40
N SER A 46 -5.23 10.54 1.59
CA SER A 46 -6.05 11.70 1.93
C SER A 46 -7.52 11.37 2.12
N ILE A 47 -8.05 10.40 1.36
CA ILE A 47 -9.45 9.92 1.50
C ILE A 47 -9.61 9.09 2.77
N ILE A 48 -8.65 8.23 3.08
CA ILE A 48 -8.67 7.37 4.28
C ILE A 48 -8.40 8.19 5.55
N GLY A 49 -7.55 9.21 5.45
CA GLY A 49 -7.17 10.12 6.53
C GLY A 49 -6.12 9.54 7.48
N ASN A 50 -6.49 8.51 8.24
CA ASN A 50 -5.64 7.99 9.33
C ASN A 50 -4.85 6.75 8.89
N VAL A 51 -3.71 6.96 8.23
CA VAL A 51 -2.83 5.89 7.73
C VAL A 51 -1.46 5.99 8.38
N SER A 52 -0.93 4.87 8.87
CA SER A 52 0.46 4.72 9.30
C SER A 52 1.16 3.63 8.51
N PHE A 53 2.46 3.80 8.29
CA PHE A 53 3.31 2.77 7.70
C PHE A 53 4.17 2.15 8.79
N SER A 54 4.27 0.83 8.79
CA SER A 54 5.19 0.10 9.64
C SER A 54 6.07 -0.79 8.80
N ARG A 55 7.27 -1.04 9.31
CA ARG A 55 8.18 -2.02 8.72
C ARG A 55 7.78 -3.40 9.19
N ASP A 56 7.63 -4.34 8.26
CA ASP A 56 7.47 -5.74 8.65
C ASP A 56 8.78 -6.25 9.27
N GLY A 57 8.66 -6.80 10.47
CA GLY A 57 9.76 -7.25 11.29
C GLY A 57 10.26 -8.66 10.99
N ASN A 58 9.60 -9.44 10.12
CA ASN A 58 10.10 -10.66 9.42
C ASN A 58 8.99 -11.64 8.96
N PHE A 59 7.68 -11.38 9.14
CA PHE A 59 6.66 -12.43 8.94
C PHE A 59 5.34 -12.02 8.25
N GLY A 60 4.92 -10.75 8.26
CA GLY A 60 3.63 -10.31 7.70
C GLY A 60 3.58 -10.32 6.16
N THR A 61 4.72 -10.12 5.51
CA THR A 61 4.83 -9.92 4.06
C THR A 61 4.98 -11.21 3.26
N ASN A 62 5.11 -12.37 3.93
CA ASN A 62 5.20 -13.67 3.26
C ASN A 62 3.92 -13.99 2.48
N LEU A 63 2.75 -13.70 3.06
CA LEU A 63 1.47 -13.88 2.37
C LEU A 63 1.33 -12.91 1.20
N ALA A 64 1.61 -11.62 1.42
CA ALA A 64 1.54 -10.60 0.36
C ALA A 64 2.49 -10.95 -0.80
N SER A 65 3.70 -11.40 -0.50
CA SER A 65 4.69 -11.85 -1.48
C SER A 65 4.22 -13.10 -2.23
N ALA A 66 3.70 -14.11 -1.51
CA ALA A 66 3.16 -15.32 -2.13
C ALA A 66 1.98 -14.99 -3.06
N LEU A 67 1.10 -14.08 -2.66
CA LEU A 67 -0.02 -13.61 -3.48
C LEU A 67 0.46 -12.84 -4.71
N ALA A 68 1.46 -11.96 -4.57
CA ALA A 68 2.05 -11.24 -5.69
C ALA A 68 2.69 -12.21 -6.70
N ILE A 69 3.44 -13.21 -6.22
CA ILE A 69 4.03 -14.26 -7.06
C ILE A 69 2.96 -15.08 -7.77
N ALA A 70 1.89 -15.47 -7.05
CA ALA A 70 0.77 -16.19 -7.64
C ALA A 70 0.05 -15.35 -8.71
N GLY A 71 -0.11 -14.05 -8.47
CA GLY A 71 -0.69 -13.10 -9.42
C GLY A 71 0.16 -12.93 -10.68
N MET A 72 1.48 -12.77 -10.54
CA MET A 72 2.40 -12.69 -11.69
C MET A 72 2.36 -13.95 -12.56
N LYS A 73 2.19 -15.13 -11.95
CA LYS A 73 2.06 -16.42 -12.66
C LYS A 73 0.72 -16.57 -13.39
N ARG A 74 -0.28 -15.73 -13.08
CA ARG A 74 -1.64 -15.79 -13.64
C ARG A 74 -2.02 -14.43 -14.23
N GLN A 75 -1.26 -13.97 -15.23
CA GLN A 75 -1.46 -12.67 -15.89
C GLN A 75 -2.89 -12.45 -16.40
N SER A 76 -3.64 -13.51 -16.72
CA SER A 76 -5.04 -13.44 -17.17
C SER A 76 -6.08 -13.22 -16.05
N MET A 77 -5.71 -13.36 -14.77
CA MET A 77 -6.63 -13.20 -13.63
C MET A 77 -6.68 -11.77 -13.07
N PHE A 78 -5.61 -10.99 -13.22
CA PHE A 78 -5.62 -9.57 -12.82
C PHE A 78 -6.06 -8.69 -14.00
N LYS A 79 -7.35 -8.73 -14.31
CA LYS A 79 -8.03 -7.60 -14.96
C LYS A 79 -8.49 -6.63 -13.89
N ALA A 80 -7.55 -6.03 -13.15
CA ALA A 80 -7.88 -4.79 -12.45
C ALA A 80 -7.98 -3.72 -13.55
N TRP A 81 -9.18 -3.53 -14.09
CA TRP A 81 -9.46 -2.41 -14.97
C TRP A 81 -9.27 -1.12 -14.16
N TRP A 82 -8.41 -0.24 -14.68
CA TRP A 82 -8.30 1.17 -14.30
C TRP A 82 -8.90 2.03 -15.41
#